data_AF-A0A147K605-F1
#
_entry.id   AF-A0A147K605-F1
#
_cell.length_a   1.000
_cell.length_b   1.000
_cell.length_c   1.000
_cell.angle_alpha   90.00
_cell.angle_beta   90.00
_cell.angle_gamma   90.00
#
_symmetry.space_group_name_H-M   'P 1'
#
loop_
_entity.id
_entity.type
_entity.pdbx_description
1 polymer ?
#
loop_
_entity_poly.entity_id
_entity_poly.type
_entity_poly.pdbx_seq_one_letter_code
_entity_poly.pdbx_strand_id
1 'polypeptide(L)'
;MNTLDLIQNKIENNELGEALDLIESNEGEYSRNSYFWNLKGVLFISMSEYKTGKSFLEKAISLNKENGFAYYNLAYVYEMLGDKKRLIIYMVFLLV
;
A
#
# COMPACT_ATOMS: atom_id res chain seq x y z
N MET A 1 12.31 3.16 16.76
CA MET A 1 11.67 2.78 15.49
C MET A 1 10.30 2.23 15.84
N ASN A 2 9.21 2.79 15.30
CA ASN A 2 7.87 2.26 15.57
C ASN A 2 7.60 1.04 14.66
N THR A 3 6.53 0.29 14.92
CA THR A 3 6.19 -0.93 14.16
C THR A 3 5.99 -0.67 12.67
N LEU A 4 5.43 0.49 12.29
CA LEU A 4 5.19 0.85 10.90
C LEU A 4 6.50 1.13 10.16
N ASP A 5 7.45 1.81 10.79
CA ASP A 5 8.79 2.05 10.26
C ASP A 5 9.54 0.72 10.05
N LEU A 6 9.38 -0.23 10.99
CA LEU A 6 9.98 -1.56 10.88
C LEU A 6 9.37 -2.37 9.72
N ILE A 7 8.05 -2.36 9.56
CA ILE A 7 7.38 -2.99 8.42
C ILE A 7 7.91 -2.41 7.11
N GLN A 8 7.98 -1.09 7.00
CA GLN A 8 8.50 -0.42 5.81
C GLN A 8 9.94 -0.85 5.52
N ASN A 9 10.82 -0.83 6.53
CA ASN A 9 12.21 -1.22 6.34
C ASN A 9 12.35 -2.68 5.88
N LYS A 10 11.56 -3.59 6.43
CA LYS A 10 11.53 -5.01 5.99
C LYS A 10 11.07 -5.15 4.54
N ILE A 11 10.08 -4.36 4.10
CA ILE A 11 9.67 -4.33 2.69
C ILE A 11 10.80 -3.82 1.80
N GLU A 12 11.46 -2.73 2.18
CA GLU A 12 12.54 -2.11 1.41
C GLU A 12 13.77 -3.03 1.27
N ASN A 13 14.05 -3.85 2.28
CA ASN A 13 15.11 -4.85 2.25
C ASN A 13 14.70 -6.17 1.58
N ASN A 14 13.49 -6.26 1.03
CA ASN A 14 12.91 -7.48 0.44
C ASN A 14 12.77 -8.66 1.44
N GLU A 15 12.67 -8.36 2.73
CA GLU A 15 12.41 -9.31 3.83
C GLU A 15 10.89 -9.54 3.97
N LEU A 16 10.24 -9.98 2.88
CA LEU A 16 8.77 -9.93 2.74
C LEU A 16 8.02 -10.85 3.73
N GLY A 17 8.62 -11.97 4.14
CA GLY A 17 8.02 -12.88 5.13
C GLY A 17 7.91 -12.21 6.51
N GLU A 18 8.99 -11.58 6.97
CA GLU A 18 8.98 -10.87 8.26
C GLU A 18 8.05 -9.66 8.24
N ALA A 19 7.98 -8.94 7.10
CA ALA A 19 7.02 -7.85 6.93
C ALA A 19 5.57 -8.35 7.03
N LEU A 20 5.27 -9.54 6.47
CA LEU A 20 3.96 -10.15 6.57
C LEU A 20 3.62 -10.53 8.01
N ASP A 21 4.52 -11.20 8.71
CA ASP A 21 4.34 -11.61 10.11
C ASP A 21 4.06 -10.40 11.02
N LEU A 22 4.80 -9.30 10.81
CA LEU A 22 4.58 -8.04 11.52
C LEU A 22 3.22 -7.43 11.20
N ILE A 23 2.80 -7.44 9.94
CA ILE A 23 1.49 -6.93 9.55
C ILE A 23 0.37 -7.74 10.20
N GLU A 24 0.43 -9.07 10.13
CA GLU A 24 -0.61 -9.95 10.66
C GLU A 24 -0.73 -9.83 12.19
N SER A 25 0.41 -9.77 12.89
CA SER A 25 0.45 -9.66 14.35
C SER A 25 -0.09 -8.31 14.88
N ASN A 26 -0.12 -7.27 14.04
CA ASN A 26 -0.45 -5.90 14.46
C ASN A 26 -1.71 -5.33 13.77
N GLU A 27 -2.38 -6.10 12.91
CA GLU A 27 -3.50 -5.59 12.10
C GLU A 27 -4.66 -5.04 12.95
N GLY A 28 -4.94 -5.64 14.11
CA GLY A 28 -5.97 -5.15 15.02
C GLY A 28 -5.69 -3.73 15.52
N GLU A 29 -4.45 -3.47 15.95
CA GLU A 29 -3.98 -2.17 16.45
C GLU A 29 -4.06 -1.10 15.36
N TYR A 30 -3.67 -1.43 14.13
CA TYR A 30 -3.60 -0.50 13.01
C TYR A 30 -4.81 -0.55 12.08
N SER A 31 -5.91 -1.18 12.49
CA SER A 31 -7.11 -1.39 11.65
C SER A 31 -7.69 -0.09 11.06
N ARG A 32 -7.51 1.05 11.73
CA ARG A 32 -7.95 2.39 11.29
C ARG A 32 -6.82 3.29 10.80
N ASN A 33 -5.58 2.79 10.69
CA ASN A 33 -4.43 3.56 10.27
C ASN A 33 -4.23 3.46 8.75
N SER A 34 -4.42 4.57 8.03
CA SER A 34 -4.27 4.60 6.57
C SER A 34 -2.87 4.23 6.09
N TYR A 35 -1.82 4.64 6.82
CA TYR A 35 -0.43 4.33 6.45
C TYR A 35 -0.13 2.82 6.55
N PHE A 36 -0.65 2.16 7.57
CA PHE A 36 -0.55 0.70 7.71
C PHE A 36 -1.18 -0.04 6.51
N TRP A 37 -2.38 0.36 6.09
CA TRP A 37 -3.03 -0.23 4.91
C TRP A 37 -2.27 0.06 3.62
N ASN A 38 -1.61 1.22 3.52
CA ASN A 38 -0.69 1.52 2.42
C ASN A 38 0.50 0.55 2.42
N LEU A 39 1.18 0.35 3.57
CA LEU A 39 2.29 -0.60 3.69
C LEU A 39 1.88 -2.04 3.37
N LYS A 40 0.71 -2.48 3.85
CA LYS A 40 0.15 -3.79 3.50
C LYS A 40 -0.09 -3.90 1.99
N GLY A 41 -0.61 -2.84 1.36
CA GLY A 41 -0.72 -2.78 -0.10
C GLY A 41 0.62 -2.95 -0.81
N VAL A 42 1.65 -2.21 -0.37
CA VAL A 42 3.01 -2.28 -0.93
C VAL A 42 3.61 -3.68 -0.76
N LEU A 43 3.43 -4.33 0.39
CA LEU A 43 3.92 -5.69 0.62
C LEU A 43 3.40 -6.67 -0.45
N PHE A 44 2.09 -6.67 -0.70
CA PHE A 44 1.50 -7.54 -1.73
C PHE A 44 1.94 -7.15 -3.14
N ILE A 45 2.18 -5.87 -3.42
CA ILE A 45 2.74 -5.41 -4.69
C ILE A 45 4.17 -5.95 -4.88
N SER A 46 5.00 -5.94 -3.84
CA SER A 46 6.35 -6.53 -3.87
C SER A 46 6.32 -8.05 -4.09
N MET A 47 5.24 -8.71 -3.70
CA MET A 47 4.96 -10.12 -4.02
C MET A 47 4.35 -10.34 -5.42
N SER A 48 4.21 -9.29 -6.24
CA SER A 48 3.50 -9.31 -7.53
C SER A 48 2.00 -9.61 -7.46
N GLU A 49 1.41 -9.55 -6.27
CA GLU A 49 -0.02 -9.74 -6.00
C GLU A 49 -0.79 -8.42 -6.18
N TYR A 50 -0.72 -7.86 -7.39
CA TYR A 50 -1.21 -6.49 -7.68
C TYR A 50 -2.68 -6.27 -7.37
N LYS A 51 -3.55 -7.27 -7.63
CA LYS A 51 -4.99 -7.16 -7.34
C LYS A 51 -5.27 -7.07 -5.84
N THR A 52 -4.53 -7.84 -5.04
CA THR A 52 -4.65 -7.83 -3.58
C THR A 52 -4.08 -6.54 -3.01
N GLY A 53 -2.89 -6.13 -3.48
CA GLY A 53 -2.28 -4.86 -3.09
C GLY A 53 -3.19 -3.67 -3.38
N LYS A 54 -3.82 -3.65 -4.56
CA LYS A 54 -4.84 -2.65 -4.94
C LYS A 54 -5.93 -2.48 -3.88
N SER A 55 -6.55 -3.58 -3.43
CA SER A 55 -7.64 -3.53 -2.46
C SER A 55 -7.21 -2.93 -1.13
N PHE A 56 -5.97 -3.19 -0.69
CA PHE A 56 -5.44 -2.57 0.53
C PHE A 56 -5.12 -1.09 0.35
N LEU A 57 -4.64 -0.66 -0.82
CA LEU A 57 -4.45 0.76 -1.11
C LEU A 57 -5.80 1.51 -1.21
N GLU A 58 -6.82 0.91 -1.81
CA GLU A 58 -8.19 1.46 -1.82
C GLU A 58 -8.73 1.61 -0.39
N LYS A 59 -8.44 0.65 0.49
CA LYS A 59 -8.76 0.76 1.92
C LYS A 59 -7.98 1.90 2.59
N ALA A 60 -6.70 2.07 2.30
CA ALA A 60 -5.90 3.18 2.82
C ALA A 60 -6.54 4.54 2.47
N ILE A 61 -6.94 4.73 1.20
CA ILE A 61 -7.61 5.95 0.74
C ILE A 61 -8.98 6.14 1.41
N SER A 62 -9.73 5.06 1.62
CA SER A 62 -11.03 5.14 2.30
C SER A 62 -10.92 5.65 3.75
N LEU A 63 -9.80 5.35 4.42
CA LEU A 63 -9.52 5.79 5.79
C LEU A 63 -8.94 7.20 5.85
N ASN A 64 -8.08 7.56 4.88
CA ASN A 64 -7.56 8.91 4.73
C ASN A 64 -7.47 9.27 3.25
N LYS A 65 -8.34 10.18 2.82
CA LYS A 65 -8.40 10.67 1.42
C LYS A 65 -7.18 11.51 1.03
N GLU A 66 -6.38 11.95 2.00
CA GLU A 66 -5.16 12.75 1.79
C GLU A 66 -3.89 11.88 1.78
N ASN A 67 -4.01 10.55 1.84
CA ASN A 67 -2.85 9.66 1.76
C ASN A 67 -2.28 9.61 0.34
N GLY A 68 -1.42 10.58 0.00
CA GLY A 68 -0.75 10.68 -1.30
C GLY A 68 0.04 9.43 -1.70
N PHE A 69 0.67 8.74 -0.74
CA PHE A 69 1.40 7.50 -1.00
C PHE A 69 0.48 6.41 -1.57
N ALA A 70 -0.75 6.30 -1.05
CA ALA A 70 -1.70 5.30 -1.52
C ALA A 70 -2.17 5.57 -2.97
N TYR A 71 -2.35 6.84 -3.35
CA TYR A 71 -2.64 7.19 -4.75
C TYR A 71 -1.46 6.88 -5.67
N TYR A 72 -0.23 7.16 -5.22
CA TYR A 72 0.99 6.90 -5.98
C TYR A 72 1.13 5.39 -6.25
N ASN A 73 0.98 4.60 -5.19
CA ASN A 73 1.06 3.15 -5.29
C ASN A 73 -0.08 2.57 -6.14
N LEU A 74 -1.29 3.16 -6.12
CA LEU A 74 -2.38 2.73 -7.00
C LEU A 74 -2.12 3.03 -8.46
N ALA A 75 -1.53 4.20 -8.77
CA ALA A 75 -1.11 4.52 -10.13
C ALA A 75 -0.15 3.44 -10.66
N TYR A 76 0.88 3.09 -9.88
CA TYR A 76 1.80 2.00 -10.21
C TYR A 76 1.06 0.66 -10.41
N VAL A 77 0.14 0.29 -9.52
CA VAL A 77 -0.64 -0.94 -9.66
C VAL A 77 -1.47 -0.97 -10.95
N TYR A 78 -2.10 0.15 -11.33
CA TYR A 78 -2.86 0.22 -12.57
C TYR A 78 -1.99 0.12 -13.81
N GLU A 79 -0.76 0.64 -13.76
CA GLU A 79 0.24 0.43 -14.81
C GLU A 79 0.57 -1.07 -14.94
N MET A 80 0.88 -1.75 -13.83
CA MET A 80 1.19 -3.19 -13.83
C MET A 80 0.02 -4.07 -14.27
N LEU A 81 -1.22 -3.65 -14.02
CA LEU A 81 -2.43 -4.33 -14.48
C LEU A 81 -2.83 -3.98 -15.93
N GLY A 82 -2.14 -3.02 -16.58
CA GLY A 82 -2.48 -2.54 -17.92
C GLY A 82 -3.75 -1.67 -18.00
N ASP A 83 -4.28 -1.21 -16.88
CA ASP A 83 -5.48 -0.36 -16.81
C ASP A 83 -5.12 1.13 -16.99
N LYS A 84 -4.84 1.50 -18.24
CA LYS A 84 -4.43 2.87 -18.61
C LYS A 84 -5.44 3.95 -18.21
N LYS A 85 -6.74 3.65 -18.15
CA LYS A 85 -7.77 4.63 -17.79
C LYS A 85 -7.63 5.04 -16.34
N ARG A 86 -7.48 4.05 -15.44
CA ARG A 86 -7.35 4.33 -14.01
C ARG A 86 -5.98 4.90 -13.67
N LEU A 87 -4.92 4.50 -14.34
CA LEU A 87 -3.60 5.12 -14.20
C LEU A 87 -3.68 6.66 -14.31
N ILE A 88 -4.29 7.18 -15.37
CA ILE A 88 -4.42 8.63 -15.60
C ILE A 88 -5.17 9.31 -14.44
N ILE A 89 -6.27 8.72 -13.98
CA ILE A 89 -7.08 9.27 -12.89
C ILE A 89 -6.24 9.41 -11.62
N TYR A 90 -5.52 8.36 -11.23
CA TYR A 90 -4.74 8.36 -9.99
C TYR A 90 -3.48 9.22 -10.06
N MET A 91 -2.88 9.38 -11.24
CA MET A 91 -1.78 10.33 -11.44
C MET A 91 -2.24 11.79 -11.27
N VAL A 92 -3.47 12.13 -11.65
CA VAL A 92 -4.01 13.48 -11.43
C VAL A 92 -4.13 13.78 -9.94
N PHE A 93 -4.55 12.81 -9.12
CA PHE A 93 -4.62 12.98 -7.65
C PHE A 93 -3.25 13.18 -6.98
N LEU A 94 -2.14 12.96 -7.67
CA LEU A 94 -0.79 13.25 -7.16
C LEU A 94 -0.35 14.70 -7.38
N LEU A 95 -1.03 15.42 -8.28
CA LEU A 95 -0.62 16.74 -8.76
C LEU A 95 -1.43 17.90 -8.12
N VAL A 96 -2.32 17.61 -7.18
CA VAL A 96 -3.22 18.57 -6.52
C VAL A 96 -2.94 18.58 -5.02
#